data_AF-A0A4R7JVA9-F1
#
_entry.id   AF-A0A4R7JVA9-F1
#
_cell.length_a   1.000
_cell.length_b   1.000
_cell.length_c   1.000
_cell.angle_alpha   90.00
_cell.angle_beta   90.00
_cell.angle_gamma   90.00
#
_symmetry.space_group_name_H-M   'P 1'
#
loop_
_entity.id
_entity.type
_entity.pdbx_description
1 polymer ?
#
loop_
_entity_poly.entity_id
_entity_poly.type
_entity_poly.pdbx_seq_one_letter_code
_entity_poly.pdbx_strand_id
1 'polypeptide(L)'
;MVDIILTAIVVLVIVTVIYRVVPHRDLGAKKPMLAFFPKYRNQVANPDSDDQIEQTMGSLGFKKSKSKGGLTEYSRGSVIGDLSIKLSKVKVTFHPVSNGKLPFAVEAAWVVAFDTGDHWQFTKELGDKLERG
;
A
#
# COMPACT_ATOMS: atom_id res chain seq x y z
N MET A 1 -27.21 0.90 24.52
CA MET A 1 -25.73 0.81 24.62
C MET A 1 -25.22 -0.47 23.97
N VAL A 2 -25.75 -1.63 24.36
CA VAL A 2 -25.45 -2.92 23.71
C VAL A 2 -25.77 -2.90 22.21
N ASP A 3 -26.91 -2.33 21.80
CA ASP A 3 -27.32 -2.27 20.39
C ASP A 3 -26.38 -1.43 19.52
N ILE A 4 -25.84 -0.34 20.07
CA ILE A 4 -24.86 0.53 19.39
C ILE A 4 -23.54 -0.22 19.22
N ILE A 5 -23.09 -0.94 20.25
CA ILE A 5 -21.86 -1.76 20.20
C ILE A 5 -22.03 -2.88 19.16
N LEU A 6 -23.16 -3.59 19.17
CA LEU A 6 -23.44 -4.66 18.22
C LEU A 6 -23.48 -4.12 16.79
N THR A 7 -24.16 -2.98 16.57
CA THR A 7 -24.21 -2.32 15.26
C THR A 7 -22.81 -1.93 14.78
N ALA A 8 -21.98 -1.34 15.65
CA ALA A 8 -20.62 -0.96 15.31
C ALA A 8 -19.76 -2.18 14.92
N ILE A 9 -19.89 -3.30 15.64
CA ILE A 9 -19.18 -4.55 15.31
C ILE A 9 -19.62 -5.07 13.93
N VAL A 10 -20.93 -5.12 13.67
CA VAL A 10 -21.47 -5.58 12.38
C VAL A 10 -20.97 -4.71 11.24
N VAL A 11 -21.01 -3.38 11.39
CA VAL A 11 -20.49 -2.43 10.39
C VAL A 11 -18.99 -2.65 10.17
N LEU A 12 -18.20 -2.82 11.23
CA LEU A 12 -16.76 -3.07 11.11
C LEU A 12 -16.46 -4.36 10.36
N VAL A 13 -17.23 -5.43 10.62
CA VAL A 13 -17.10 -6.70 9.90
C VAL A 13 -17.42 -6.51 8.42
N ILE A 14 -18.52 -5.85 8.09
CA ILE A 14 -18.92 -5.58 6.70
C ILE A 14 -17.85 -4.76 5.97
N VAL A 15 -17.38 -3.66 6.57
CA VAL A 15 -16.33 -2.80 6.01
C VAL A 15 -15.04 -3.59 5.79
N THR A 16 -14.67 -4.45 6.74
CA THR A 16 -13.48 -5.31 6.63
C THR A 16 -13.61 -6.31 5.50
N VAL A 17 -14.78 -6.96 5.36
CA VAL A 17 -15.04 -7.91 4.28
C VAL A 17 -14.97 -7.21 2.93
N ILE A 18 -15.66 -6.07 2.78
CA ILE A 18 -15.64 -5.27 1.54
C ILE A 18 -14.20 -4.87 1.19
N TYR A 19 -13.45 -4.34 2.14
CA TYR A 19 -12.06 -3.91 1.89
C TYR A 19 -11.15 -5.05 1.43
N ARG A 20 -11.35 -6.26 1.95
CA ARG A 20 -10.58 -7.45 1.53
C ARG A 20 -10.89 -7.87 0.09
N VAL A 21 -12.16 -7.82 -0.31
CA VAL A 21 -12.58 -8.29 -1.66
C VAL A 21 -12.43 -7.22 -2.74
N VAL A 22 -12.41 -5.93 -2.38
CA VAL A 22 -12.19 -4.85 -3.34
C VAL A 22 -10.82 -5.00 -3.99
N PRO A 23 -10.75 -5.03 -5.34
CA PRO A 23 -9.49 -5.19 -6.05
C PRO A 23 -8.60 -3.94 -5.94
N HIS A 24 -7.30 -4.14 -6.11
CA HIS A 24 -6.36 -3.04 -6.29
C HIS A 24 -6.64 -2.35 -7.62
N ARG A 25 -6.82 -1.04 -7.58
CA ARG A 25 -7.01 -0.20 -8.77
C ARG A 25 -5.66 0.33 -9.26
N ASP A 26 -5.52 0.46 -10.58
CA ASP A 26 -4.31 1.03 -11.16
C ASP A 26 -4.09 2.47 -10.66
N LEU A 27 -2.82 2.84 -10.51
CA LEU A 27 -2.46 4.21 -10.19
C LEU A 27 -2.83 5.13 -11.36
N GLY A 28 -3.96 5.82 -11.24
CA GLY A 28 -4.42 6.78 -12.24
C GLY A 28 -3.51 8.01 -12.31
N ALA A 29 -3.59 8.76 -13.42
CA ALA A 29 -2.74 9.92 -13.67
C ALA A 29 -2.98 11.12 -12.73
N LYS A 30 -4.13 11.18 -12.05
CA LYS A 30 -4.51 12.28 -11.16
C LYS A 30 -4.83 11.77 -9.76
N LYS A 31 -4.38 12.52 -8.75
CA LYS A 31 -4.74 12.30 -7.35
C LYS A 31 -6.26 12.44 -7.18
N PRO A 32 -6.96 11.46 -6.60
CA PRO A 32 -8.37 11.61 -6.27
C PRO A 32 -8.54 12.56 -5.08
N MET A 33 -9.61 13.36 -5.09
CA MET A 33 -9.97 14.22 -3.96
C MET A 33 -10.46 13.40 -2.75
N LEU A 34 -11.16 12.29 -3.02
CA LEU A 34 -11.62 11.32 -2.04
C LEU A 34 -11.54 9.92 -2.69
N ALA A 35 -10.94 8.95 -2.01
CA ALA A 35 -10.89 7.57 -2.49
C ALA A 35 -11.47 6.62 -1.45
N PHE A 36 -12.49 5.86 -1.82
CA PHE A 36 -13.06 4.80 -0.98
C PHE A 36 -12.24 3.52 -1.11
N PHE A 37 -11.96 2.84 0.00
CA PHE A 37 -11.16 1.61 0.05
C PHE A 37 -9.87 1.76 -0.78
N PRO A 38 -8.98 2.69 -0.39
CA PRO A 38 -7.86 3.13 -1.22
C PRO A 38 -6.77 2.04 -1.31
N LYS A 39 -6.92 1.17 -2.32
CA LYS A 39 -5.99 0.09 -2.64
C LYS A 39 -5.45 0.31 -4.04
N TYR A 40 -4.15 0.54 -4.18
CA TYR A 40 -3.55 0.90 -5.45
C TYR A 40 -2.50 -0.12 -5.87
N ARG A 41 -2.34 -0.29 -7.19
CA ARG A 41 -1.21 -1.00 -7.78
C ARG A 41 -0.50 -0.08 -8.76
N ASN A 42 0.82 -0.23 -8.83
CA ASN A 42 1.67 0.47 -9.78
C ASN A 42 2.79 -0.47 -10.24
N GLN A 43 3.52 -0.05 -11.26
CA GLN A 43 4.66 -0.78 -11.80
C GLN A 43 5.78 0.21 -12.10
N VAL A 44 7.01 -0.18 -11.78
CA VAL A 44 8.22 0.59 -12.07
C VAL A 44 9.15 -0.24 -12.93
N ALA A 45 10.17 0.40 -13.51
CA ALA A 45 11.27 -0.33 -14.14
C ALA A 45 11.84 -1.35 -13.13
N ASN A 46 12.20 -2.54 -13.61
CA ASN A 46 12.81 -3.53 -12.75
C ASN A 46 14.13 -2.99 -12.17
N PRO A 47 14.28 -2.93 -10.85
CA PRO A 47 15.56 -2.63 -10.20
C PRO A 47 16.62 -3.65 -10.64
N ASP A 48 17.87 -3.22 -10.73
CA ASP A 48 18.97 -4.10 -11.17
C ASP A 48 19.24 -5.25 -10.18
N SER A 49 18.80 -5.11 -8.92
CA SER A 49 18.89 -6.15 -7.89
C SER A 49 17.78 -6.06 -6.84
N ASP A 50 17.47 -7.21 -6.22
CA ASP A 50 16.57 -7.29 -5.06
C ASP A 50 17.11 -6.50 -3.85
N ASP A 51 18.44 -6.36 -3.74
CA ASP A 51 19.10 -5.61 -2.67
C ASP A 51 18.77 -4.11 -2.73
N GLN A 52 18.60 -3.56 -3.94
CA GLN A 52 18.20 -2.16 -4.14
C GLN A 52 16.79 -1.89 -3.62
N ILE A 53 15.87 -2.85 -3.80
CA ILE A 53 14.52 -2.78 -3.23
C ILE A 53 14.60 -2.81 -1.71
N GLU A 54 15.37 -3.74 -1.16
CA GLU A 54 15.50 -3.90 0.29
C GLU A 54 16.14 -2.67 0.94
N GLN A 55 17.18 -2.10 0.33
CA GLN A 55 17.82 -0.87 0.79
C GLN A 55 16.86 0.33 0.71
N THR A 56 16.15 0.51 -0.41
CA THR A 56 15.18 1.59 -0.58
C THR A 56 14.07 1.49 0.46
N MET A 57 13.45 0.31 0.59
CA MET A 57 12.39 0.06 1.57
C MET A 57 12.90 0.25 3.01
N GLY A 58 14.11 -0.22 3.32
CA GLY A 58 14.76 -0.05 4.62
C GLY A 58 15.02 1.42 4.97
N SER A 59 15.51 2.21 4.01
CA SER A 59 15.71 3.67 4.18
C SER A 59 14.38 4.40 4.45
N LEU A 60 13.30 3.91 3.83
CA LEU A 60 11.94 4.36 4.07
C LEU A 60 11.34 3.76 5.34
N GLY A 61 12.10 3.10 6.21
CA GLY A 61 11.65 2.56 7.50
C GLY A 61 10.68 1.38 7.40
N PHE A 62 10.55 0.75 6.23
CA PHE A 62 9.77 -0.47 6.07
C PHE A 62 10.54 -1.69 6.59
N LYS A 63 9.81 -2.64 7.15
CA LYS A 63 10.34 -3.94 7.54
C LYS A 63 9.74 -5.02 6.65
N LYS A 64 10.58 -5.91 6.14
CA LYS A 64 10.18 -7.11 5.42
C LYS A 64 9.39 -8.00 6.37
N SER A 65 8.13 -8.28 6.06
CA SER A 65 7.26 -9.10 6.91
C SER A 65 7.17 -10.54 6.45
N LYS A 66 7.12 -10.77 5.13
CA LYS A 66 7.00 -12.10 4.52
C LYS A 66 7.66 -12.11 3.14
N SER A 67 8.28 -13.22 2.77
CA SER A 67 8.67 -13.51 1.39
C SER A 67 8.29 -14.97 1.09
N LYS A 68 7.42 -15.18 0.10
CA LYS A 68 6.97 -16.53 -0.30
C LYS A 68 6.53 -16.54 -1.76
N GLY A 69 7.07 -17.46 -2.56
CA GLY A 69 6.63 -17.68 -3.95
C GLY A 69 6.83 -16.48 -4.87
N GLY A 70 7.92 -15.71 -4.67
CA GLY A 70 8.22 -14.51 -5.45
C GLY A 70 7.41 -13.26 -5.05
N LEU A 71 6.56 -13.35 -4.03
CA LEU A 71 5.91 -12.21 -3.40
C LEU A 71 6.74 -11.76 -2.20
N THR A 72 7.06 -10.47 -2.14
CA THR A 72 7.74 -9.87 -0.98
C THR A 72 6.86 -8.79 -0.37
N GLU A 73 6.48 -8.99 0.89
CA GLU A 73 5.66 -8.06 1.65
C GLU A 73 6.51 -7.23 2.61
N TYR A 74 6.29 -5.93 2.58
CA TYR A 74 6.86 -4.97 3.50
C TYR A 74 5.74 -4.26 4.27
N SER A 75 5.99 -3.96 5.53
CA SER A 75 5.07 -3.17 6.34
C SER A 75 5.82 -2.10 7.11
N ARG A 76 5.16 -0.96 7.29
CA ARG A 76 5.63 0.13 8.15
C ARG A 76 4.50 0.57 9.06
N GLY A 77 4.88 1.02 10.25
CA GLY A 77 4.00 1.76 11.15
C GLY A 77 3.63 3.13 10.56
N SER A 78 3.44 4.13 11.41
CA SER A 78 3.09 5.47 10.96
C SER A 78 4.11 5.99 9.94
N VAL A 79 3.64 6.32 8.73
CA VAL A 79 4.37 7.04 7.70
C VAL A 79 4.38 8.50 8.18
N ILE A 80 5.45 8.87 8.87
CA ILE A 80 5.80 10.25 9.21
C ILE A 80 7.30 10.34 8.89
N GLY A 81 7.71 11.18 7.93
CA GLY A 81 9.11 11.27 7.45
C GLY A 81 9.22 11.60 5.96
N ASP A 82 10.22 11.04 5.27
CA ASP A 82 10.63 11.32 3.86
C ASP A 82 9.58 11.10 2.75
N LEU A 83 8.34 10.79 3.12
CA LEU A 83 7.17 10.72 2.24
C LEU A 83 6.13 11.69 2.79
N SER A 84 5.53 12.50 1.93
CA SER A 84 4.74 13.68 2.32
C SER A 84 3.32 13.35 2.82
N ILE A 85 3.15 12.26 3.58
CA ILE A 85 1.87 11.58 3.75
C ILE A 85 1.73 11.06 5.17
N LYS A 86 0.53 11.20 5.75
CA LYS A 86 0.20 10.74 7.11
C LYS A 86 -0.63 9.47 7.06
N LEU A 87 0.01 8.32 6.86
CA LEU A 87 -0.65 7.01 6.89
C LEU A 87 -0.25 6.24 8.15
N SER A 88 -1.22 5.74 8.91
CA SER A 88 -0.95 5.13 10.22
C SER A 88 -0.27 3.76 10.15
N LYS A 89 -0.59 2.92 9.17
CA LYS A 89 0.10 1.65 8.84
C LYS A 89 -0.16 1.25 7.38
N VAL A 90 0.90 1.02 6.63
CA VAL A 90 0.83 0.66 5.20
C VAL A 90 1.52 -0.68 4.95
N LYS A 91 0.93 -1.46 4.07
CA LYS A 91 1.49 -2.69 3.53
C LYS A 91 1.80 -2.47 2.04
N VAL A 92 3.01 -2.88 1.66
CA VAL A 92 3.47 -2.89 0.27
C VAL A 92 3.78 -4.34 -0.11
N THR A 93 3.22 -4.80 -1.21
CA THR A 93 3.49 -6.14 -1.74
C THR A 93 4.12 -6.02 -3.12
N PHE A 94 5.34 -6.50 -3.26
CA PHE A 94 6.00 -6.68 -4.56
C PHE A 94 5.62 -8.02 -5.15
N HIS A 95 5.32 -8.00 -6.44
CA HIS A 95 5.02 -9.18 -7.25
C HIS A 95 6.25 -9.57 -8.10
N PRO A 96 6.32 -10.81 -8.58
CA PRO A 96 7.38 -11.21 -9.50
C PRO A 96 7.49 -10.28 -10.69
N VAL A 97 8.72 -10.01 -11.11
CA VAL A 97 9.03 -9.18 -12.27
C VAL A 97 8.35 -9.78 -13.51
N SER A 98 7.67 -8.93 -14.26
CA SER A 98 6.99 -9.31 -15.49
C SER A 98 7.27 -8.26 -16.56
N ASN A 99 7.74 -8.70 -17.74
CA ASN A 99 8.07 -7.82 -18.86
C ASN A 99 9.04 -6.67 -18.50
N GLY A 100 10.06 -6.97 -17.69
CA GLY A 100 11.06 -5.97 -17.26
C GLY A 100 10.54 -4.91 -16.31
N LYS A 101 9.34 -5.11 -15.73
CA LYS A 101 8.73 -4.22 -14.75
C LYS A 101 8.53 -4.94 -13.43
N LEU A 102 8.70 -4.20 -12.34
CA LEU A 102 8.41 -4.65 -10.98
C LEU A 102 7.02 -4.15 -10.57
N PRO A 103 5.99 -5.01 -10.54
CA PRO A 103 4.67 -4.63 -10.06
C PRO A 103 4.65 -4.59 -8.54
N PHE A 104 4.00 -3.58 -7.97
CA PHE A 104 3.75 -3.50 -6.54
C PHE A 104 2.34 -3.00 -6.22
N ALA A 105 1.83 -3.46 -5.08
CA ALA A 105 0.54 -3.08 -4.54
C ALA A 105 0.72 -2.37 -3.19
N VAL A 106 -0.11 -1.37 -2.94
CA VAL A 106 -0.16 -0.59 -1.71
C VAL A 106 -1.58 -0.66 -1.16
N GLU A 107 -1.67 -1.03 0.11
CA GLU A 107 -2.92 -1.04 0.87
C GLU A 107 -2.65 -0.69 2.34
N ALA A 108 -3.68 -0.25 3.07
CA ALA A 108 -3.60 -0.15 4.52
C ALA A 108 -3.36 -1.54 5.15
N ALA A 109 -2.56 -1.59 6.21
CA ALA A 109 -2.25 -2.84 6.90
C ALA A 109 -3.45 -3.50 7.62
N TRP A 110 -4.55 -2.76 7.82
CA TRP A 110 -5.78 -3.30 8.40
C TRP A 110 -7.00 -3.00 7.53
N VAL A 111 -7.58 -1.81 7.65
CA VAL A 111 -8.69 -1.34 6.80
C VAL A 111 -8.73 0.18 6.80
N VAL A 112 -8.98 0.76 5.63
CA VAL A 112 -9.28 2.17 5.47
C VAL A 112 -10.50 2.28 4.56
N ALA A 113 -11.58 2.85 5.08
CA ALA A 113 -12.82 3.00 4.32
C ALA A 113 -12.71 4.12 3.28
N PHE A 114 -12.00 5.21 3.59
CA PHE A 114 -11.71 6.29 2.67
C PHE A 114 -10.47 7.10 3.07
N ASP A 115 -9.85 7.80 2.13
CA ASP A 115 -8.81 8.80 2.37
C ASP A 115 -8.90 9.99 1.38
N THR A 116 -8.06 11.01 1.55
CA THR A 116 -7.96 12.18 0.65
C THR A 116 -6.91 12.00 -0.45
N GLY A 117 -6.77 10.77 -0.95
CA GLY A 117 -5.75 10.40 -1.94
C GLY A 117 -4.37 10.16 -1.33
N ASP A 118 -4.28 9.88 -0.04
CA ASP A 118 -3.03 9.66 0.69
C ASP A 118 -2.33 8.38 0.22
N HIS A 119 -3.06 7.26 0.06
CA HIS A 119 -2.48 6.05 -0.51
C HIS A 119 -2.09 6.23 -1.97
N TRP A 120 -2.87 6.99 -2.75
CA TRP A 120 -2.50 7.31 -4.14
C TRP A 120 -1.16 8.06 -4.18
N GLN A 121 -1.02 9.08 -3.34
CA GLN A 121 0.21 9.87 -3.26
C GLN A 121 1.38 8.99 -2.81
N PHE A 122 1.13 8.07 -1.87
CA PHE A 122 2.16 7.16 -1.37
C PHE A 122 2.63 6.22 -2.47
N THR A 123 1.70 5.61 -3.19
CA THR A 123 2.02 4.73 -4.31
C THR A 123 2.80 5.46 -5.39
N LYS A 124 2.48 6.73 -5.66
CA LYS A 124 3.21 7.56 -6.63
C LYS A 124 4.62 7.90 -6.14
N GLU A 125 4.76 8.46 -4.94
CA GLU A 125 6.06 8.83 -4.37
C GLU A 125 6.99 7.61 -4.20
N LEU A 126 6.44 6.46 -3.78
CA LEU A 126 7.20 5.22 -3.68
C LEU A 126 7.70 4.76 -5.06
N GLY A 127 6.83 4.79 -6.08
CA GLY A 127 7.22 4.47 -7.44
C GLY A 127 8.36 5.36 -7.95
N ASP A 128 8.22 6.68 -7.75
CA ASP A 128 9.23 7.65 -8.18
C ASP A 128 10.58 7.48 -7.45
N LYS A 129 10.57 6.99 -6.20
CA LYS A 129 11.80 6.66 -5.46
C LYS A 129 12.44 5.37 -5.95
N LEU A 130 11.64 4.36 -6.27
CA LEU A 130 12.14 3.09 -6.82
C LEU A 130 12.74 3.25 -8.22
N GLU A 131 12.28 4.23 -9.01
CA GLU A 131 12.86 4.53 -10.33
C GLU A 131 14.14 5.36 -10.27
N ARG A 132 14.44 6.01 -9.13
CA ARG A 132 15.61 6.89 -8.95
C ARG A 132 16.71 6.29 -8.09
N GLY A 133 16.37 5.29 -7.28
CA GLY A 133 17.33 4.52 -6.48
C GLY A 133 18.18 3.65 -7.38
#